data_AF-A0A957S4S0-F1
#
_entry.id   AF-A0A957S4S0-F1
#
_cell.length_a   1.000
_cell.length_b   1.000
_cell.length_c   1.000
_cell.angle_alpha   90.00
_cell.angle_beta   90.00
_cell.angle_gamma   90.00
#
_symmetry.space_group_name_H-M   'P 1'
#
loop_
_entity.id
_entity.type
_entity.pdbx_description
1 polymer ?
#
loop_
_entity_poly.entity_id
_entity_poly.type
_entity_poly.pdbx_seq_one_letter_code
_entity_poly.pdbx_strand_id
1 'polypeptide(L)'
;GTRHWTQLLLPVYASYYQDAEAVVHPVFVHGQTGRTFGRRQASFRPARNLSLGLGVAAVLVLLASLFLIIAATFANADVLRGLGLMGVLASMGLGITAIVPVAYVWIFNRTQPPDPPF
;
A
#
# COMPACT_ATOMS: atom_id res chain seq x y z
N GLY A 1 41.93 13.61 19.90
CA GLY A 1 40.57 13.48 19.33
C GLY A 1 39.65 14.46 20.03
N THR A 2 39.39 15.60 19.40
CA THR A 2 38.50 16.64 19.93
C THR A 2 37.07 16.16 19.83
N ARG A 3 36.44 15.90 20.97
CA ARG A 3 35.00 15.62 21.07
C ARG A 3 34.23 16.91 20.73
N HIS A 4 33.44 16.90 19.67
CA HIS A 4 32.63 18.04 19.22
C HIS A 4 31.30 18.10 20.00
N TRP A 5 31.36 18.45 21.28
CA TRP A 5 30.19 18.50 22.16
C TRP A 5 29.17 19.59 21.80
N THR A 6 29.60 20.60 21.03
CA THR A 6 28.77 21.74 20.62
C THR A 6 27.69 21.40 19.58
N GLN A 7 27.74 20.24 18.92
CA GLN A 7 26.66 19.79 18.03
C GLN A 7 25.37 19.41 18.78
N LEU A 8 25.41 19.21 20.10
CA LEU A 8 24.22 18.95 20.92
C LEU A 8 23.36 20.19 21.21
N LEU A 9 23.88 21.41 20.93
CA LEU A 9 23.15 22.67 21.16
C LEU A 9 22.40 23.17 19.93
N LEU A 10 22.42 22.41 18.84
CA LEU A 10 21.67 22.77 17.63
C LEU A 10 20.17 22.74 17.93
N PRO A 11 19.40 23.77 17.54
CA PRO A 11 17.97 23.80 17.77
C PRO A 11 17.33 22.61 17.04
N VAL A 12 16.91 21.62 17.82
CA VAL A 12 16.10 20.51 17.36
C VAL A 12 14.65 20.92 17.58
N TYR A 13 13.91 21.09 16.49
CA TYR A 13 12.49 21.35 16.57
C TYR A 13 11.77 20.02 16.75
N ALA A 14 11.12 19.83 17.90
CA ALA A 14 10.26 18.68 18.14
C ALA A 14 8.82 19.02 17.74
N SER A 15 8.24 18.21 16.88
CA SER A 15 6.82 18.25 16.51
C SER A 15 6.23 16.85 16.68
N TYR A 16 4.92 16.70 16.50
CA TYR A 16 4.26 15.40 16.57
C TYR A 16 3.19 15.28 15.48
N TYR A 17 2.87 14.05 15.10
CA TYR A 17 1.68 13.74 14.31
C TYR A 17 0.87 12.64 15.00
N GLN A 18 -0.43 12.59 14.72
CA GLN A 18 -1.27 11.47 15.12
C GLN A 18 -1.48 10.51 13.96
N ASP A 19 -1.36 9.22 14.26
CA ASP A 19 -1.78 8.11 13.41
C ASP A 19 -3.32 8.14 13.19
N ALA A 20 -3.80 7.42 12.17
CA ALA A 20 -5.19 7.01 12.04
C ALA A 20 -5.77 6.27 13.28
N GLU A 21 -4.91 5.66 14.10
CA GLU A 21 -5.24 5.03 15.40
C GLU A 21 -5.17 6.02 16.59
N ALA A 22 -5.04 7.33 16.31
CA ALA A 22 -4.87 8.41 17.28
C ALA A 22 -3.61 8.31 18.16
N VAL A 23 -2.67 7.42 17.80
CA VAL A 23 -1.37 7.30 18.45
C VAL A 23 -0.48 8.48 18.06
N VAL A 24 0.09 9.16 19.06
CA VAL A 24 0.97 10.31 18.86
C VAL A 24 2.39 9.82 18.60
N HIS A 25 2.97 10.22 17.47
CA HIS A 25 4.35 9.93 17.11
C HIS A 25 5.18 11.21 17.08
N PRO A 26 6.28 11.29 17.86
CA PRO A 26 7.19 12.42 17.85
C PRO A 26 8.03 12.45 16.56
N VAL A 27 8.27 13.65 16.03
CA VAL A 27 9.15 13.89 14.88
C VAL A 27 10.08 15.03 15.22
N PHE A 28 11.38 14.77 15.11
CA PHE A 28 12.43 15.77 15.30
C PHE A 28 12.90 16.29 13.97
N VAL A 29 12.96 17.60 13.82
CA VAL A 29 13.50 18.26 12.65
C VAL A 29 14.83 18.91 13.02
N HIS A 30 15.89 18.54 12.31
CA HIS A 30 17.19 19.14 12.49
C HIS A 30 17.19 20.56 11.93
N GLY A 31 17.36 21.57 12.78
CA GLY A 31 17.17 22.99 12.41
C GLY A 31 18.08 23.52 11.31
N GLN A 32 19.26 22.90 11.06
CA GLN A 32 20.19 23.34 10.02
C GLN A 32 20.05 22.59 8.68
N THR A 33 19.67 21.32 8.71
CA THR A 33 19.62 20.47 7.49
C THR A 33 18.21 20.15 7.05
N GLY A 34 17.20 20.46 7.88
CA GLY A 34 15.81 20.10 7.63
C GLY A 34 15.53 18.60 7.68
N ARG A 35 16.53 17.77 8.03
CA ARG A 35 16.35 16.31 8.12
C ARG A 35 15.40 15.98 9.26
N THR A 36 14.40 15.14 8.96
CA THR A 36 13.41 14.68 9.93
C THR A 36 13.75 13.28 10.42
N PHE A 37 13.74 13.11 11.74
CA PHE A 37 13.99 11.88 12.47
C PHE A 37 12.75 11.51 13.28
N GLY A 38 12.33 10.25 13.24
CA GLY A 38 11.09 9.78 13.86
C GLY A 38 10.43 8.69 13.01
N ARG A 39 9.52 7.91 13.61
CA ARG A 39 8.84 6.82 12.93
C ARG A 39 7.97 7.36 11.79
N ARG A 40 8.15 6.82 10.58
CA ARG A 40 7.36 7.19 9.39
C ARG A 40 6.41 6.07 9.03
N GLN A 41 5.15 6.20 9.41
CA GLN A 41 4.13 5.23 9.02
C GLN A 41 3.52 5.58 7.66
N ALA A 42 3.44 4.61 6.76
CA ALA A 42 2.66 4.74 5.54
C ALA A 42 1.17 4.51 5.87
N SER A 43 0.31 5.41 5.40
CA SER A 43 -1.13 5.32 5.67
C SER A 43 -1.78 4.13 4.95
N PHE A 44 -2.56 3.33 5.69
CA PHE A 44 -3.30 2.19 5.12
C PHE A 44 -4.50 2.60 4.25
N ARG A 45 -5.07 3.79 4.45
CA ARG A 45 -6.27 4.26 3.73
C ARG A 45 -6.11 4.24 2.19
N PRO A 46 -5.11 4.91 1.58
CA PRO A 46 -4.94 4.89 0.13
C PRO A 46 -4.61 3.50 -0.41
N ALA A 47 -3.79 2.71 0.30
CA ALA A 47 -3.46 1.35 -0.12
C ALA A 47 -4.68 0.42 -0.09
N ARG A 48 -5.55 0.56 0.92
CA ARG A 48 -6.82 -0.18 1.02
C ARG A 48 -7.77 0.20 -0.12
N ASN A 49 -7.88 1.49 -0.44
CA ASN A 49 -8.74 1.93 -1.55
C ASN A 49 -8.26 1.39 -2.90
N LEU A 50 -6.94 1.39 -3.14
CA LEU A 50 -6.36 0.79 -4.35
C LEU A 50 -6.59 -0.73 -4.40
N SER A 51 -6.35 -1.42 -3.29
CA SER A 51 -6.59 -2.87 -3.18
C SER A 51 -8.05 -3.23 -3.42
N LEU A 52 -9.00 -2.48 -2.85
CA LEU A 52 -10.42 -2.66 -3.10
C LEU A 52 -10.78 -2.37 -4.56
N GLY A 53 -10.24 -1.30 -5.16
CA GLY A 53 -10.46 -0.99 -6.56
C GLY A 53 -10.00 -2.11 -7.49
N LEU A 54 -8.80 -2.66 -7.26
CA LEU A 54 -8.28 -3.81 -8.01
C LEU A 54 -9.11 -5.07 -7.77
N GLY A 55 -9.55 -5.32 -6.54
CA GLY A 55 -10.43 -6.45 -6.21
C GLY A 55 -11.78 -6.37 -6.91
N VAL A 56 -12.42 -5.20 -6.92
CA VAL A 56 -13.67 -4.96 -7.65
C VAL A 56 -13.46 -5.14 -9.15
N ALA A 57 -12.38 -4.60 -9.71
CA ALA A 57 -12.06 -4.79 -11.12
C ALA A 57 -11.88 -6.29 -11.47
N ALA A 58 -11.18 -7.06 -10.63
CA ALA A 58 -11.02 -8.49 -10.81
C ALA A 58 -12.37 -9.23 -10.84
N VAL A 59 -13.28 -8.91 -9.91
CA VAL A 59 -14.62 -9.50 -9.87
C VAL A 59 -15.43 -9.14 -11.12
N LEU A 60 -15.39 -7.88 -11.58
CA LEU A 60 -16.10 -7.46 -12.79
C LEU A 60 -15.59 -8.19 -14.03
N VAL A 61 -14.26 -8.34 -14.16
CA VAL A 61 -13.65 -9.09 -15.26
C VAL A 61 -14.05 -10.57 -15.20
N LEU A 62 -14.07 -11.17 -14.00
CA LEU A 62 -14.52 -12.55 -13.81
C LEU A 62 -15.99 -12.72 -14.25
N LEU A 63 -16.88 -11.83 -13.82
CA LEU A 63 -18.30 -11.88 -14.18
C LEU A 63 -18.50 -11.71 -15.69
N ALA A 64 -17.80 -10.77 -16.32
CA ALA A 64 -17.84 -10.58 -17.78
C ALA A 64 -17.33 -11.82 -18.53
N SER A 65 -16.28 -12.46 -18.01
CA SER A 65 -15.71 -13.68 -18.57
C SER A 65 -16.66 -14.87 -18.47
N LEU A 66 -17.30 -15.06 -17.30
CA LEU A 66 -18.33 -16.08 -17.12
C LEU A 66 -19.52 -15.86 -18.05
N PHE A 67 -19.98 -14.61 -18.17
CA PHE A 67 -21.04 -14.26 -19.09
C PHE A 67 -20.68 -14.60 -20.54
N LEU A 68 -19.45 -14.27 -20.97
CA LEU A 68 -18.96 -14.63 -22.30
C LEU A 68 -18.93 -16.14 -22.53
N ILE A 69 -18.47 -16.93 -21.56
CA ILE A 69 -18.46 -18.39 -21.66
C ILE A 69 -19.89 -18.92 -21.83
N ILE A 70 -20.83 -18.43 -21.03
CA ILE A 70 -22.24 -18.84 -21.08
C ILE A 70 -22.83 -18.45 -22.44
N ALA A 71 -22.70 -17.19 -22.86
CA ALA A 71 -23.21 -16.72 -24.15
C ALA A 71 -22.62 -17.51 -25.33
N ALA A 72 -21.32 -17.81 -25.28
CA ALA A 72 -20.63 -18.60 -26.29
C ALA A 72 -21.16 -20.04 -26.39
N THR A 73 -21.65 -20.63 -25.29
CA THR A 73 -22.24 -21.97 -25.31
C THR A 73 -23.55 -22.02 -26.09
N PHE A 74 -24.39 -21.01 -25.99
CA PHE A 74 -25.64 -20.93 -26.77
C PHE A 74 -25.39 -20.58 -28.24
N ALA A 75 -24.36 -19.79 -28.52
CA ALA A 75 -24.01 -19.38 -29.88
C ALA A 75 -23.12 -20.39 -30.64
N ASN A 76 -22.70 -21.50 -30.02
CA ASN A 76 -21.69 -22.43 -30.56
C ASN A 76 -20.42 -21.73 -31.07
N ALA A 77 -20.00 -20.67 -30.38
CA ALA A 77 -18.88 -19.82 -30.79
C ALA A 77 -17.63 -20.14 -29.96
N ASP A 78 -16.83 -21.11 -30.40
CA ASP A 78 -15.66 -21.58 -29.65
C ASP A 78 -14.61 -20.49 -29.41
N VAL A 79 -14.47 -19.53 -30.33
CA VAL A 79 -13.57 -18.37 -30.17
C VAL A 79 -13.96 -17.52 -28.95
N LEU A 80 -15.25 -17.22 -28.79
CA LEU A 80 -15.73 -16.44 -27.64
C LEU A 80 -15.55 -17.22 -26.33
N ARG A 81 -15.75 -18.54 -26.36
CA ARG A 81 -15.51 -19.42 -25.21
C ARG A 81 -14.03 -19.37 -24.79
N GLY A 82 -13.11 -19.41 -25.74
CA GLY A 82 -11.67 -19.26 -25.50
C GLY A 82 -11.30 -17.91 -24.88
N LEU A 83 -11.86 -16.81 -25.39
CA LEU A 83 -11.66 -15.48 -24.81
C LEU A 83 -12.19 -15.39 -23.37
N GLY A 84 -13.34 -16.00 -23.09
CA GLY A 84 -13.89 -16.08 -21.75
C GLY A 84 -12.96 -16.82 -20.78
N LEU A 85 -12.37 -17.95 -21.19
CA LEU A 85 -11.39 -18.68 -20.36
C LEU A 85 -10.14 -17.84 -20.08
N MET A 86 -9.62 -17.13 -21.08
CA MET A 86 -8.49 -16.21 -20.89
C MET A 86 -8.84 -15.07 -19.92
N GLY A 87 -10.07 -14.57 -20.00
CA GLY A 87 -10.59 -13.57 -19.07
C GLY A 87 -10.68 -14.06 -17.63
N VAL A 88 -11.07 -15.33 -17.41
CA VAL A 88 -11.03 -15.97 -16.08
C VAL A 88 -9.60 -15.97 -15.54
N LEU A 89 -8.61 -16.41 -16.33
CA LEU A 89 -7.21 -16.42 -15.91
C LEU A 89 -6.70 -15.00 -15.59
N ALA A 90 -7.05 -14.02 -16.41
CA ALA A 90 -6.70 -12.61 -16.17
C ALA A 90 -7.32 -12.09 -14.85
N SER A 91 -8.57 -12.44 -14.56
CA SER A 91 -9.24 -12.04 -13.32
C SER A 91 -8.55 -12.60 -12.08
N MET A 92 -8.04 -13.84 -12.14
CA MET A 92 -7.27 -14.43 -11.05
C MET A 92 -5.96 -13.68 -10.82
N GLY A 93 -5.25 -13.32 -11.90
CA GLY A 93 -4.03 -12.50 -11.81
C GLY A 93 -4.30 -11.12 -11.18
N LEU A 94 -5.39 -10.47 -11.57
CA LEU A 94 -5.81 -9.20 -10.97
C LEU A 94 -6.20 -9.35 -9.48
N GLY A 95 -6.90 -10.43 -9.13
CA GLY A 95 -7.26 -10.73 -7.74
C GLY A 95 -6.04 -10.91 -6.85
N ILE A 96 -5.00 -11.60 -7.34
CA ILE A 96 -3.74 -11.78 -6.61
C ILE A 96 -3.01 -10.43 -6.45
N THR A 97 -2.93 -9.64 -7.52
CA THR A 97 -2.24 -8.34 -7.46
C THR A 97 -2.96 -7.32 -6.59
N ALA A 98 -4.27 -7.47 -6.36
CA ALA A 98 -5.03 -6.63 -5.43
C ALA A 98 -4.49 -6.65 -3.99
N ILE A 99 -3.78 -7.71 -3.57
CA ILE A 99 -3.21 -7.83 -2.21
C ILE A 99 -1.92 -7.00 -2.07
N VAL A 100 -1.20 -6.77 -3.18
CA VAL A 100 0.14 -6.19 -3.19
C VAL A 100 0.21 -4.81 -2.51
N PRO A 101 -0.70 -3.84 -2.76
CA PRO A 101 -0.62 -2.52 -2.13
C PRO A 101 -0.70 -2.58 -0.60
N VAL A 102 -1.56 -3.44 -0.06
CA VAL A 102 -1.75 -3.59 1.38
C VAL A 102 -0.55 -4.32 2.00
N ALA A 103 -0.08 -5.39 1.35
CA ALA A 103 1.11 -6.11 1.79
C ALA A 103 2.34 -5.19 1.82
N TYR A 104 2.53 -4.34 0.79
CA TYR A 104 3.63 -3.39 0.72
C TYR A 104 3.61 -2.41 1.90
N VAL A 105 2.47 -1.79 2.19
CA VAL A 105 2.33 -0.86 3.34
C VAL A 105 2.58 -1.57 4.66
N TRP A 106 2.09 -2.80 4.82
CA TRP A 106 2.32 -3.59 6.02
C TRP A 106 3.79 -3.93 6.24
N ILE A 107 4.52 -4.32 5.18
CA ILE A 107 5.97 -4.58 5.27
C ILE A 107 6.71 -3.29 5.63
N PHE A 108 6.39 -2.18 4.94
CA PHE A 108 7.02 -0.89 5.17
C PHE A 108 6.81 -0.37 6.60
N ASN A 109 5.63 -0.56 7.18
CA ASN A 109 5.33 -0.13 8.55
C ASN A 109 6.02 -0.99 9.61
N ARG A 110 6.32 -2.27 9.29
CA ARG A 110 7.05 -3.19 10.19
C ARG A 110 8.55 -2.99 10.18
N THR A 111 9.13 -2.44 9.11
CA THR A 111 10.56 -2.15 9.04
C THR A 111 10.93 -0.82 9.70
N GLN A 112 9.95 -0.01 10.11
CA GLN A 112 10.22 1.22 10.83
C GLN A 112 10.74 0.91 12.23
N PRO A 113 11.84 1.55 12.67
CA PRO A 113 12.33 1.43 14.03
C PRO A 113 11.23 1.84 15.03
N PRO A 114 11.22 1.25 16.25
CA PRO A 114 10.44 1.76 17.35
C PRO A 114 10.74 3.23 17.58
N ASP A 115 9.75 3.98 18.07
CA ASP A 115 9.99 5.36 18.47
C ASP A 115 11.14 5.39 19.50
N PRO A 116 12.10 6.32 19.35
CA PRO A 116 13.20 6.41 20.30
C PRO A 116 12.62 6.61 21.71
N PRO A 117 13.09 5.85 22.71
CA PRO A 117 12.65 6.05 24.07
C PRO A 117 13.10 7.44 24.48
N PHE A 118 12.14 8.25 24.91
CA PHE A 118 12.43 9.30 25.87
C PHE A 118 12.56 8.64 27.24
#